data_AF-A0A969IGD6-F1
#
_entry.id   AF-A0A969IGD6-F1
#
_cell.length_a   1.000
_cell.length_b   1.000
_cell.length_c   1.000
_cell.angle_alpha   90.00
_cell.angle_beta   90.00
_cell.angle_gamma   90.00
#
_symmetry.space_group_name_H-M   'P 1'
#
loop_
_entity.id
_entity.type
_entity.pdbx_description
1 polymer ?
#
loop_
_entity_poly.entity_id
_entity_poly.type
_entity_poly.pdbx_seq_one_letter_code
_entity_poly.pdbx_strand_id
1 'polypeptide(L)'
;MQPFQVNVPDAVLDDLRSRLRQTRWPDPLPGIGWQQGTDQDWLRQLVSYWADSFDWREWERKLNALPSFTWEGIHFVHQRAASGKGIPLILTHGWPGSFLDYVAVLPLLEEFDVVVPSLPGYGFSQRPETTAVNYRYVADRWHRLMTALGYSRYGAGGGDFGAGVATFLATDHPEAVIGLHLTTPELTPAVDDTLLSEAERAYLIINRGWAATERGYSAIQSTKPQTIGFGLNDSPVGLAAYLGEKWHSWSDETPPDDFLCATLTLYWVTQTITSSMRDYWDNRWFPVDPDFVNTPTAFGVFANEKVPEGEPSRSYLERLYNIDRWTVFPQGGHFAPVEQTSLVARDLSYFFKTRVS
;
A
#
# COMPACT_ATOMS: atom_id res chain seq x y z
N MET A 1 -11.71 -17.90 -11.42
CA MET A 1 -11.22 -17.80 -10.03
C MET A 1 -10.67 -19.15 -9.65
N GLN A 2 -9.40 -19.24 -9.24
CA GLN A 2 -8.77 -20.48 -8.78
C GLN A 2 -8.34 -20.31 -7.32
N PRO A 3 -8.68 -21.23 -6.40
CA PRO A 3 -8.16 -21.19 -5.03
C PRO A 3 -6.64 -21.14 -5.01
N PHE A 4 -6.09 -20.38 -4.07
CA PHE A 4 -4.65 -20.19 -3.93
C PHE A 4 -4.21 -20.55 -2.51
N GLN A 5 -3.07 -21.22 -2.40
CA GLN A 5 -2.40 -21.48 -1.14
C GLN A 5 -0.94 -21.04 -1.23
N VAL A 6 -0.50 -20.34 -0.20
CA VAL A 6 0.90 -19.98 0.01
C VAL A 6 1.66 -21.25 0.37
N ASN A 7 2.72 -21.53 -0.38
CA ASN A 7 3.62 -22.64 -0.08
C ASN A 7 5.04 -22.27 -0.52
N VAL A 8 5.84 -21.80 0.43
CA VAL A 8 7.24 -21.43 0.20
C VAL A 8 8.12 -22.66 0.48
N PRO A 9 8.97 -23.11 -0.46
CA PRO A 9 9.88 -24.23 -0.20
C PRO A 9 10.86 -23.95 0.95
N ASP A 10 11.14 -24.94 1.81
CA ASP A 10 12.09 -24.79 2.93
C ASP A 10 13.45 -24.28 2.45
N ALA A 11 13.93 -24.75 1.30
CA ALA A 11 15.20 -24.33 0.72
C ALA A 11 15.30 -22.80 0.47
N VAL A 12 14.17 -22.12 0.18
CA VAL A 12 14.14 -20.66 0.00
C VAL A 12 14.29 -19.95 1.33
N LEU A 13 13.66 -20.48 2.39
CA LEU A 13 13.76 -19.93 3.75
C LEU A 13 15.15 -20.19 4.37
N ASP A 14 15.74 -21.34 4.06
CA ASP A 14 17.11 -21.67 4.48
C ASP A 14 18.14 -20.78 3.79
N ASP A 15 17.99 -20.52 2.48
CA ASP A 15 18.81 -19.54 1.75
C ASP A 15 18.68 -18.13 2.34
N LEU A 16 17.45 -17.68 2.62
CA LEU A 16 17.17 -16.40 3.29
C LEU A 16 17.96 -16.28 4.60
N ARG A 17 17.79 -17.26 5.51
CA ARG A 17 18.46 -17.27 6.81
C ARG A 17 19.98 -17.31 6.68
N SER A 18 20.50 -18.09 5.73
CA SER A 18 21.93 -18.16 5.45
C SER A 18 22.49 -16.80 5.02
N ARG A 19 21.81 -16.11 4.09
CA ARG A 19 22.22 -14.78 3.61
C ARG A 19 22.16 -13.73 4.71
N LEU A 20 21.12 -13.74 5.55
CA LEU A 20 21.01 -12.84 6.71
C LEU A 20 22.20 -13.01 7.67
N ARG A 21 22.58 -14.25 8.00
CA ARG A 21 23.72 -14.54 8.89
C ARG A 21 25.07 -14.21 8.29
N GLN A 22 25.19 -14.23 6.97
CA GLN A 22 26.43 -13.93 6.23
C GLN A 22 26.51 -12.45 5.77
N THR A 23 25.68 -11.59 6.35
CA THR A 23 25.62 -10.16 5.98
C THR A 23 26.96 -9.47 6.15
N ARG A 24 27.39 -8.79 5.07
CA ARG A 24 28.51 -7.86 5.10
C ARG A 24 27.98 -6.47 5.43
N TRP A 25 28.23 -6.03 6.66
CA TRP A 25 27.73 -4.76 7.16
C TRP A 25 28.58 -3.57 6.66
N PRO A 26 27.95 -2.45 6.26
CA PRO A 26 28.67 -1.21 5.98
C PRO A 26 29.15 -0.54 7.27
N ASP A 27 30.06 0.42 7.14
CA ASP A 27 30.55 1.24 8.26
C ASP A 27 29.45 2.23 8.72
N PRO A 28 29.13 2.30 10.03
CA PRO A 28 28.24 3.32 10.55
C PRO A 28 28.96 4.66 10.70
N LEU A 29 28.20 5.75 10.60
CA LEU A 29 28.56 7.00 11.26
C LEU A 29 27.94 6.97 12.68
N PRO A 30 28.71 6.92 13.77
CA PRO A 30 28.14 6.76 15.11
C PRO A 30 27.33 7.97 15.56
N GLY A 31 26.20 7.73 16.24
CA GLY A 31 25.44 8.75 16.96
C GLY A 31 24.50 9.61 16.11
N ILE A 32 24.34 9.32 14.82
CA ILE A 32 23.42 10.07 13.95
C ILE A 32 22.03 9.41 13.80
N GLY A 33 21.85 8.18 14.28
CA GLY A 33 20.60 7.44 14.17
C GLY A 33 20.12 7.33 12.72
N TRP A 34 18.85 7.69 12.49
CA TRP A 34 18.18 7.60 11.18
C TRP A 34 18.48 8.75 10.20
N GLN A 35 19.34 9.70 10.56
CA GLN A 35 19.55 10.93 9.77
C GLN A 35 20.12 10.69 8.35
N GLN A 36 20.69 9.51 8.08
CA GLN A 36 21.21 9.11 6.76
C GLN A 36 20.54 7.84 6.23
N GLY A 37 19.32 7.53 6.68
CA GLY A 37 18.58 6.33 6.33
C GLY A 37 18.57 5.32 7.48
N THR A 38 18.53 4.02 7.16
CA THR A 38 18.33 2.97 8.17
C THR A 38 19.38 3.00 9.29
N ASP A 39 18.92 3.09 10.54
CA ASP A 39 19.79 2.94 11.70
C ASP A 39 20.37 1.51 11.75
N GLN A 40 21.70 1.41 11.86
CA GLN A 40 22.38 0.12 11.76
C GLN A 40 22.15 -0.77 12.99
N ASP A 41 22.00 -0.19 14.18
CA ASP A 41 21.78 -0.96 15.40
C ASP A 41 20.36 -1.55 15.41
N TRP A 42 19.37 -0.77 15.00
CA TRP A 42 18.01 -1.25 14.74
C TRP A 42 18.00 -2.37 13.69
N LEU A 43 18.66 -2.16 12.54
CA LEU A 43 18.69 -3.16 11.47
C LEU A 43 19.36 -4.47 11.90
N ARG A 44 20.41 -4.40 12.72
CA ARG A 44 21.05 -5.59 13.30
C ARG A 44 20.10 -6.36 14.22
N GLN A 45 19.31 -5.66 15.04
CA GLN A 45 18.31 -6.28 15.91
C GLN A 45 17.22 -6.98 15.07
N LEU A 46 16.66 -6.29 14.08
CA LEU A 46 15.66 -6.87 13.18
C LEU A 46 16.21 -8.08 12.42
N VAL A 47 17.44 -7.99 11.87
CA VAL A 47 18.07 -9.10 11.13
C VAL A 47 18.36 -10.30 12.03
N SER A 48 18.76 -10.06 13.28
CA SER A 48 18.94 -11.13 14.29
C SER A 48 17.62 -11.84 14.56
N TYR A 49 16.55 -11.08 14.84
CA TYR A 49 15.21 -11.64 15.01
C TYR A 49 14.76 -12.41 13.76
N TRP A 50 14.95 -11.84 12.57
CA TRP A 50 14.52 -12.42 11.31
C TRP A 50 15.24 -13.75 10.99
N ALA A 51 16.54 -13.84 11.28
CA ALA A 51 17.33 -15.03 11.01
C ALA A 51 17.06 -16.17 12.00
N ASP A 52 16.85 -15.82 13.28
CA ASP A 52 16.95 -16.79 14.38
C ASP A 52 15.64 -17.04 15.11
N SER A 53 14.68 -16.11 15.06
CA SER A 53 13.42 -16.19 15.83
C SER A 53 12.16 -16.17 14.96
N PHE A 54 12.16 -15.45 13.84
CA PHE A 54 10.98 -15.30 12.98
C PHE A 54 10.55 -16.63 12.35
N ASP A 55 9.25 -16.95 12.47
CA ASP A 55 8.65 -18.15 11.91
C ASP A 55 7.70 -17.84 10.74
N TRP A 56 8.23 -17.93 9.51
CA TRP A 56 7.41 -17.83 8.31
C TRP A 56 6.29 -18.87 8.26
N ARG A 57 6.46 -20.06 8.84
CA ARG A 57 5.43 -21.12 8.81
C ARG A 57 4.21 -20.76 9.66
N GLU A 58 4.37 -19.89 10.66
CA GLU A 58 3.23 -19.31 11.36
C GLU A 58 2.44 -18.37 10.43
N TRP A 59 3.14 -17.45 9.75
CA TRP A 59 2.53 -16.55 8.77
C TRP A 59 1.89 -17.30 7.62
N GLU A 60 2.56 -18.29 7.03
CA GLU A 60 2.02 -19.11 5.95
C GLU A 60 0.71 -19.81 6.36
N ARG A 61 0.61 -20.31 7.59
CA ARG A 61 -0.65 -20.86 8.13
C ARG A 61 -1.73 -19.79 8.30
N LYS A 62 -1.38 -18.62 8.83
CA LYS A 62 -2.31 -17.47 8.95
C LYS A 62 -2.85 -17.06 7.57
N LEU A 63 -1.99 -16.97 6.56
CA LEU A 63 -2.37 -16.58 5.20
C LEU A 63 -3.21 -17.66 4.51
N ASN A 64 -2.88 -18.93 4.70
CA ASN A 64 -3.67 -20.05 4.15
C ASN A 64 -5.02 -20.26 4.85
N ALA A 65 -5.25 -19.64 6.01
CA ALA A 65 -6.57 -19.59 6.62
C ALA A 65 -7.49 -18.54 5.97
N LEU A 66 -6.93 -17.60 5.19
CA LEU A 66 -7.69 -16.62 4.44
C LEU A 66 -8.18 -17.22 3.12
N PRO A 67 -9.40 -16.87 2.66
CA PRO A 67 -9.93 -17.29 1.36
C PRO A 67 -9.18 -16.55 0.23
N SER A 68 -8.07 -17.11 -0.22
CA SER A 68 -7.21 -16.54 -1.26
C SER A 68 -7.42 -17.21 -2.61
N PHE A 69 -7.30 -16.43 -3.67
CA PHE A 69 -7.55 -16.87 -5.04
C PHE A 69 -6.57 -16.22 -6.02
N THR A 70 -6.50 -16.80 -7.21
CA THR A 70 -5.92 -16.17 -8.39
C THR A 70 -6.95 -16.02 -9.50
N TRP A 71 -6.83 -14.95 -10.27
CA TRP A 71 -7.60 -14.70 -11.48
C TRP A 71 -6.74 -13.94 -12.49
N GLU A 72 -6.47 -14.60 -13.62
CA GLU A 72 -5.67 -14.05 -14.71
C GLU A 72 -4.35 -13.39 -14.25
N GLY A 73 -3.58 -14.13 -13.44
CA GLY A 73 -2.29 -13.70 -12.91
C GLY A 73 -2.34 -12.80 -11.67
N ILE A 74 -3.52 -12.36 -11.24
CA ILE A 74 -3.69 -11.52 -10.05
C ILE A 74 -4.09 -12.38 -8.85
N HIS A 75 -3.32 -12.30 -7.77
CA HIS A 75 -3.66 -12.82 -6.45
C HIS A 75 -4.58 -11.85 -5.71
N PHE A 76 -5.55 -12.38 -4.97
CA PHE A 76 -6.38 -11.59 -4.07
C PHE A 76 -6.96 -12.43 -2.94
N VAL A 77 -7.19 -11.80 -1.79
CA VAL A 77 -8.04 -12.34 -0.72
C VAL A 77 -9.49 -11.93 -0.98
N HIS A 78 -10.45 -12.84 -0.77
CA HIS A 78 -11.89 -12.56 -0.88
C HIS A 78 -12.64 -13.10 0.33
N GLN A 79 -12.75 -12.28 1.37
CA GLN A 79 -13.53 -12.60 2.55
C GLN A 79 -14.99 -12.20 2.35
N ARG A 80 -15.88 -13.17 2.31
CA ARG A 80 -17.32 -12.91 2.23
C ARG A 80 -17.92 -12.67 3.62
N ALA A 81 -18.91 -11.78 3.69
CA ALA A 81 -19.70 -11.60 4.88
C ALA A 81 -20.39 -12.91 5.27
N ALA A 82 -20.40 -13.23 6.57
CA ALA A 82 -21.03 -14.45 7.08
C ALA A 82 -22.54 -14.52 6.76
N SER A 83 -23.20 -13.36 6.59
CA SER A 83 -24.61 -13.25 6.21
C SER A 83 -24.89 -13.66 4.75
N GLY A 84 -23.86 -13.74 3.91
CA GLY A 84 -23.97 -13.93 2.46
C GLY A 84 -24.52 -12.73 1.68
N LYS A 85 -24.79 -11.61 2.37
CA LYS A 85 -25.33 -10.36 1.81
C LYS A 85 -24.41 -9.18 2.13
N GLY A 86 -23.10 -9.39 2.03
CA GLY A 86 -22.12 -8.35 2.32
C GLY A 86 -22.17 -7.21 1.31
N ILE A 87 -21.91 -5.99 1.77
CA ILE A 87 -21.64 -4.88 0.84
C ILE A 87 -20.26 -5.15 0.20
N PRO A 88 -20.13 -5.21 -1.13
CA PRO A 88 -18.85 -5.55 -1.73
C PRO A 88 -17.87 -4.38 -1.64
N LEU A 89 -16.65 -4.62 -1.16
CA LEU A 89 -15.56 -3.66 -1.08
C LEU A 89 -14.31 -4.19 -1.76
N ILE A 90 -13.61 -3.34 -2.49
CA ILE A 90 -12.25 -3.60 -2.95
C ILE A 90 -11.28 -2.64 -2.27
N LEU A 91 -10.30 -3.18 -1.55
CA LEU A 91 -9.32 -2.43 -0.77
C LEU A 91 -7.92 -2.69 -1.32
N THR A 92 -7.21 -1.63 -1.70
CA THR A 92 -5.90 -1.77 -2.31
C THR A 92 -4.80 -1.15 -1.47
N HIS A 93 -3.74 -1.94 -1.25
CA HIS A 93 -2.48 -1.51 -0.69
C HIS A 93 -1.65 -0.67 -1.67
N GLY A 94 -0.52 -0.15 -1.17
CA GLY A 94 0.50 0.54 -1.96
C GLY A 94 1.90 -0.04 -1.77
N TRP A 95 2.92 0.80 -1.87
CA TRP A 95 4.33 0.50 -1.66
C TRP A 95 4.86 1.23 -0.43
N PRO A 96 5.73 0.62 0.41
CA PRO A 96 6.24 -0.75 0.35
C PRO A 96 5.32 -1.79 1.03
N GLY A 97 4.01 -1.50 1.07
CA GLY A 97 2.98 -2.38 1.61
C GLY A 97 2.69 -3.62 0.75
N SER A 98 1.65 -4.35 1.15
CA SER A 98 1.11 -5.49 0.40
C SER A 98 -0.32 -5.82 0.84
N PHE A 99 -0.91 -6.90 0.33
CA PHE A 99 -2.20 -7.38 0.83
C PHE A 99 -2.18 -7.70 2.34
N LEU A 100 -0.99 -7.89 2.94
CA LEU A 100 -0.81 -8.07 4.39
C LEU A 100 -1.34 -6.89 5.21
N ASP A 101 -1.32 -5.68 4.63
CA ASP A 101 -1.72 -4.44 5.32
C ASP A 101 -3.17 -4.51 5.81
N TYR A 102 -4.01 -5.27 5.11
CA TYR A 102 -5.44 -5.42 5.43
C TYR A 102 -5.77 -6.70 6.18
N VAL A 103 -4.82 -7.62 6.44
CA VAL A 103 -5.12 -8.92 7.06
C VAL A 103 -5.77 -8.76 8.43
N ALA A 104 -5.30 -7.81 9.24
CA ALA A 104 -5.89 -7.52 10.55
C ALA A 104 -7.21 -6.73 10.46
N VAL A 105 -7.46 -6.04 9.34
CA VAL A 105 -8.69 -5.26 9.09
C VAL A 105 -9.85 -6.19 8.70
N LEU A 106 -9.58 -7.23 7.92
CA LEU A 106 -10.58 -8.18 7.42
C LEU A 106 -11.59 -8.67 8.49
N PRO A 107 -11.18 -9.20 9.66
CA PRO A 107 -12.14 -9.68 10.66
C PRO A 107 -13.00 -8.58 11.28
N LEU A 108 -12.67 -7.29 11.12
CA LEU A 108 -13.47 -6.17 11.63
C LEU A 108 -14.54 -5.70 10.63
N LEU A 109 -14.55 -6.25 9.41
CA LEU A 109 -15.43 -5.88 8.31
C LEU A 109 -16.44 -7.00 8.00
N GLU A 110 -17.01 -7.65 9.03
CA GLU A 110 -17.86 -8.86 8.89
C GLU A 110 -19.15 -8.64 8.07
N GLU A 111 -19.60 -7.40 7.94
CA GLU A 111 -20.74 -6.97 7.13
C GLU A 111 -20.43 -6.75 5.64
N PHE A 112 -19.18 -6.90 5.23
CA PHE A 112 -18.71 -6.65 3.87
C PHE A 112 -18.23 -7.93 3.19
N ASP A 113 -18.40 -7.97 1.87
CA ASP A 113 -17.64 -8.88 1.02
C ASP A 113 -16.35 -8.15 0.61
N VAL A 114 -15.24 -8.41 1.31
CA VAL A 114 -13.98 -7.66 1.13
C VAL A 114 -13.04 -8.40 0.18
N VAL A 115 -12.62 -7.69 -0.86
CA VAL A 115 -11.63 -8.13 -1.85
C VAL A 115 -10.35 -7.32 -1.66
N VAL A 116 -9.22 -7.99 -1.38
CA VAL A 116 -7.91 -7.35 -1.23
C VAL A 116 -6.97 -7.92 -2.30
N PRO A 117 -6.89 -7.30 -3.48
CA PRO A 117 -5.97 -7.72 -4.52
C PRO A 117 -4.53 -7.34 -4.17
N SER A 118 -3.58 -8.19 -4.56
CA SER A 118 -2.18 -7.80 -4.64
C SER A 118 -1.96 -7.04 -5.95
N LEU A 119 -1.36 -5.85 -5.88
CA LEU A 119 -1.01 -5.06 -7.06
C LEU A 119 -0.16 -5.87 -8.07
N PRO A 120 -0.25 -5.59 -9.38
CA PRO A 120 0.57 -6.29 -10.37
C PRO A 120 2.07 -6.19 -10.08
N GLY A 121 2.72 -7.34 -9.88
CA GLY A 121 4.14 -7.39 -9.51
C GLY A 121 4.42 -7.25 -8.02
N TYR A 122 3.42 -7.49 -7.16
CA TYR A 122 3.55 -7.54 -5.69
C TYR A 122 3.10 -8.90 -5.18
N GLY A 123 3.84 -9.42 -4.19
CA GLY A 123 3.53 -10.70 -3.57
C GLY A 123 3.27 -11.79 -4.62
N PHE A 124 2.08 -12.40 -4.56
CA PHE A 124 1.74 -13.51 -5.45
C PHE A 124 1.10 -13.09 -6.79
N SER A 125 0.97 -11.78 -7.06
CA SER A 125 0.47 -11.26 -8.34
C SER A 125 1.59 -11.13 -9.36
N GLN A 126 1.38 -11.68 -10.55
CA GLN A 126 2.29 -11.51 -11.68
C GLN A 126 2.31 -10.06 -12.14
N ARG A 127 3.49 -9.57 -12.55
CA ARG A 127 3.58 -8.32 -13.30
C ARG A 127 3.40 -8.61 -14.79
N PRO A 128 2.47 -7.94 -15.50
CA PRO A 128 2.38 -8.02 -16.95
C PRO A 128 3.72 -7.68 -17.63
N GLU A 129 4.05 -8.40 -18.70
CA GLU A 129 5.26 -8.16 -19.52
C GLU A 129 5.07 -6.97 -20.48
N THR A 130 4.58 -5.84 -19.95
CA THR A 130 4.37 -4.58 -20.68
C THR A 130 4.75 -3.40 -19.80
N THR A 131 4.99 -2.26 -20.43
CA THR A 131 5.03 -0.95 -19.74
C THR A 131 3.62 -0.37 -19.63
N ALA A 132 3.51 0.78 -18.96
CA ALA A 132 2.25 1.51 -18.77
C ALA A 132 1.21 0.76 -17.91
N VAL A 133 1.69 -0.07 -16.96
CA VAL A 133 0.86 -0.63 -15.88
C VAL A 133 0.67 0.47 -14.82
N ASN A 134 0.06 1.58 -15.24
CA ASN A 134 -0.21 2.75 -14.40
C ASN A 134 -1.54 2.60 -13.62
N TYR A 135 -1.92 3.62 -12.85
CA TYR A 135 -3.11 3.52 -12.01
C TYR A 135 -4.38 3.16 -12.79
N ARG A 136 -4.64 3.84 -13.91
CA ARG A 136 -5.83 3.60 -14.74
C ARG A 136 -5.87 2.18 -15.32
N TYR A 137 -4.72 1.61 -15.72
CA TYR A 137 -4.64 0.20 -16.13
C TYR A 137 -5.10 -0.74 -15.02
N VAL A 138 -4.61 -0.50 -13.80
CA VAL A 138 -4.93 -1.35 -12.64
C VAL A 138 -6.39 -1.17 -12.22
N ALA A 139 -6.95 0.06 -12.32
CA ALA A 139 -8.36 0.32 -12.04
C ALA A 139 -9.28 -0.51 -12.93
N ASP A 140 -9.06 -0.48 -14.26
CA ASP A 140 -9.82 -1.33 -15.20
C ASP A 140 -9.69 -2.82 -14.86
N ARG A 141 -8.49 -3.25 -14.43
CA ARG A 141 -8.26 -4.64 -14.01
C ARG A 141 -9.11 -5.03 -12.81
N TRP A 142 -9.25 -4.15 -11.83
CA TRP A 142 -10.10 -4.39 -10.66
C TRP A 142 -11.58 -4.30 -10.97
N HIS A 143 -12.00 -3.40 -11.85
CA HIS A 143 -13.38 -3.38 -12.30
C HIS A 143 -13.78 -4.71 -12.94
N ARG A 144 -12.91 -5.26 -13.79
CA ARG A 144 -13.11 -6.60 -14.38
C ARG A 144 -13.07 -7.70 -13.33
N LEU A 145 -12.18 -7.63 -12.33
CA LEU A 145 -12.15 -8.58 -11.21
C LEU A 145 -13.48 -8.58 -10.43
N MET A 146 -13.96 -7.40 -10.03
CA MET A 146 -15.21 -7.24 -9.28
C MET A 146 -16.42 -7.72 -10.09
N THR A 147 -16.44 -7.40 -11.39
CA THR A 147 -17.48 -7.89 -12.33
C THR A 147 -17.45 -9.42 -12.43
N ALA A 148 -16.25 -10.02 -12.54
CA ALA A 148 -16.09 -11.47 -12.60
C ALA A 148 -16.47 -12.19 -11.30
N LEU A 149 -16.40 -11.50 -10.15
CA LEU A 149 -16.93 -11.96 -8.86
C LEU A 149 -18.46 -11.78 -8.74
N GLY A 150 -19.09 -11.12 -9.71
CA GLY A 150 -20.55 -10.88 -9.75
C GLY A 150 -20.99 -9.58 -9.07
N TYR A 151 -20.06 -8.69 -8.73
CA TYR A 151 -20.37 -7.41 -8.11
C TYR A 151 -20.53 -6.31 -9.17
N SER A 152 -21.77 -5.90 -9.42
CA SER A 152 -22.08 -4.78 -10.31
C SER A 152 -22.00 -3.41 -9.62
N ARG A 153 -22.12 -3.38 -8.28
CA ARG A 153 -21.95 -2.20 -7.44
C ARG A 153 -21.10 -2.53 -6.23
N TYR A 154 -20.08 -1.72 -5.94
CA TYR A 154 -19.12 -1.96 -4.87
C TYR A 154 -18.49 -0.65 -4.37
N GLY A 155 -17.96 -0.66 -3.14
CA GLY A 155 -17.12 0.41 -2.63
C GLY A 155 -15.65 0.17 -2.99
N ALA A 156 -14.88 1.24 -3.15
CA ALA A 156 -13.44 1.16 -3.38
C ALA A 156 -12.67 1.97 -2.33
N GLY A 157 -11.49 1.51 -1.95
CA GLY A 157 -10.63 2.28 -1.07
C GLY A 157 -9.17 1.87 -1.09
N GLY A 158 -8.33 2.72 -0.52
CA GLY A 158 -6.88 2.51 -0.49
C GLY A 158 -6.11 3.72 0.05
N GLY A 159 -4.83 3.50 0.29
CA GLY A 159 -3.81 4.54 0.51
C GLY A 159 -2.67 4.35 -0.49
N ASP A 160 -1.74 5.31 -0.56
CA ASP A 160 -0.59 5.30 -1.47
C ASP A 160 -1.04 4.97 -2.91
N PHE A 161 -0.35 4.11 -3.66
CA PHE A 161 -0.78 3.68 -4.99
C PHE A 161 -2.22 3.15 -5.03
N GLY A 162 -2.67 2.49 -3.97
CA GLY A 162 -4.05 2.03 -3.84
C GLY A 162 -5.08 3.15 -3.82
N ALA A 163 -4.72 4.36 -3.39
CA ALA A 163 -5.58 5.53 -3.49
C ALA A 163 -5.70 6.02 -4.94
N GLY A 164 -4.59 6.14 -5.69
CA GLY A 164 -4.63 6.59 -7.10
C GLY A 164 -5.40 5.61 -7.98
N VAL A 165 -5.02 4.35 -7.85
CA VAL A 165 -5.92 3.21 -7.72
C VAL A 165 -7.45 3.42 -7.76
N ALA A 166 -7.99 3.46 -6.54
CA ALA A 166 -9.41 3.59 -6.26
C ALA A 166 -10.01 4.89 -6.85
N THR A 167 -9.22 5.95 -6.98
CA THR A 167 -9.65 7.18 -7.67
C THR A 167 -10.01 6.92 -9.14
N PHE A 168 -9.14 6.26 -9.91
CA PHE A 168 -9.47 5.94 -11.31
C PHE A 168 -10.61 4.93 -11.45
N LEU A 169 -10.76 4.01 -10.49
CA LEU A 169 -11.96 3.16 -10.44
C LEU A 169 -13.24 4.01 -10.34
N ALA A 170 -13.24 5.01 -9.46
CA ALA A 170 -14.39 5.88 -9.24
C ALA A 170 -14.65 6.82 -10.43
N THR A 171 -13.61 7.35 -11.06
CA THR A 171 -13.73 8.25 -12.21
C THR A 171 -14.16 7.53 -13.48
N ASP A 172 -13.59 6.35 -13.76
CA ASP A 172 -13.82 5.65 -15.04
C ASP A 172 -15.02 4.69 -14.98
N HIS A 173 -15.43 4.26 -13.77
CA HIS A 173 -16.58 3.37 -13.55
C HIS A 173 -17.57 3.91 -12.49
N PRO A 174 -18.06 5.15 -12.62
CA PRO A 174 -18.86 5.82 -11.59
C PRO A 174 -20.20 5.13 -11.29
N GLU A 175 -20.76 4.40 -12.26
CA GLU A 175 -22.01 3.63 -12.07
C GLU A 175 -21.82 2.39 -11.18
N ALA A 176 -20.59 1.85 -11.14
CA ALA A 176 -20.25 0.68 -10.33
C ALA A 176 -19.76 1.07 -8.93
N VAL A 177 -19.04 2.18 -8.78
CA VAL A 177 -18.43 2.58 -7.51
C VAL A 177 -19.40 3.40 -6.65
N ILE A 178 -19.89 2.82 -5.56
CA ILE A 178 -20.89 3.45 -4.67
C ILE A 178 -20.30 4.50 -3.72
N GLY A 179 -18.98 4.49 -3.55
CA GLY A 179 -18.24 5.37 -2.66
C GLY A 179 -16.75 5.08 -2.73
N LEU A 180 -15.95 6.09 -2.42
CA LEU A 180 -14.49 6.04 -2.37
C LEU A 180 -14.01 6.33 -0.95
N HIS A 181 -13.13 5.50 -0.37
CA HIS A 181 -12.51 5.75 0.94
C HIS A 181 -10.99 5.79 0.82
N LEU A 182 -10.39 6.93 1.14
CA LEU A 182 -8.96 7.18 0.99
C LEU A 182 -8.31 7.49 2.34
N THR A 183 -7.13 6.93 2.58
CA THR A 183 -6.28 7.28 3.74
C THR A 183 -5.17 8.26 3.37
N THR A 184 -4.85 8.40 2.08
CA THR A 184 -3.92 9.41 1.56
C THR A 184 -4.41 9.94 0.21
N PRO A 185 -4.12 11.20 -0.15
CA PRO A 185 -4.27 11.69 -1.52
C PRO A 185 -3.07 11.31 -2.40
N GLU A 186 -3.21 10.29 -3.24
CA GLU A 186 -2.18 9.94 -4.25
C GLU A 186 -2.19 10.87 -5.47
N LEU A 187 -3.36 11.40 -5.81
CA LEU A 187 -3.54 12.31 -6.96
C LEU A 187 -3.89 13.71 -6.49
N THR A 188 -3.27 14.70 -7.12
CA THR A 188 -3.46 16.12 -6.82
C THR A 188 -4.21 16.84 -7.95
N PRO A 189 -5.07 17.83 -7.64
CA PRO A 189 -5.72 18.65 -8.66
C PRO A 189 -4.70 19.44 -9.49
N ALA A 190 -4.97 19.58 -10.79
CA ALA A 190 -4.30 20.56 -11.63
C ALA A 190 -4.85 21.96 -11.34
N VAL A 191 -4.04 22.84 -10.73
CA VAL A 191 -4.45 24.20 -10.37
C VAL A 191 -3.34 25.20 -10.64
N ASP A 192 -3.72 26.40 -11.09
CA ASP A 192 -2.82 27.55 -11.20
C ASP A 192 -2.44 28.06 -9.80
N ASP A 193 -1.14 28.20 -9.54
CA ASP A 193 -0.60 28.66 -8.26
C ASP A 193 -1.19 30.02 -7.78
N THR A 194 -1.64 30.86 -8.72
CA THR A 194 -2.29 32.15 -8.42
C THR A 194 -3.68 32.00 -7.81
N LEU A 195 -4.33 30.85 -8.01
CA LEU A 195 -5.66 30.53 -7.49
C LEU A 195 -5.63 29.80 -6.14
N LEU A 196 -4.43 29.51 -5.63
CA LEU A 196 -4.26 28.88 -4.33
C LEU A 196 -4.59 29.89 -3.20
N SER A 197 -5.24 29.40 -2.16
CA SER A 197 -5.31 30.09 -0.87
C SER A 197 -3.96 30.02 -0.15
N GLU A 198 -3.83 30.77 0.95
CA GLU A 198 -2.63 30.72 1.79
C GLU A 198 -2.41 29.34 2.41
N ALA A 199 -3.49 28.68 2.87
CA ALA A 199 -3.42 27.34 3.44
C ALA A 199 -2.98 26.29 2.41
N GLU A 200 -3.52 26.36 1.18
CA GLU A 200 -3.11 25.46 0.08
C GLU A 200 -1.65 25.69 -0.31
N ARG A 201 -1.19 26.96 -0.36
CA ARG A 201 0.24 27.26 -0.59
C ARG A 201 1.14 26.72 0.51
N ALA A 202 0.75 26.87 1.77
CA ALA A 202 1.52 26.37 2.91
C ALA A 202 1.66 24.84 2.85
N TYR A 203 0.57 24.14 2.58
CA TYR A 203 0.58 22.69 2.33
C TYR A 203 1.56 22.30 1.22
N LEU A 204 1.48 22.94 0.04
CA LEU A 204 2.39 22.62 -1.08
C LEU A 204 3.86 22.98 -0.80
N ILE A 205 4.15 23.96 0.07
CA ILE A 205 5.51 24.26 0.52
C ILE A 205 6.06 23.11 1.39
N ILE A 206 5.26 22.60 2.33
CA ILE A 206 5.64 21.45 3.17
C ILE A 206 5.96 20.24 2.28
N ASN A 207 5.10 19.93 1.31
CA ASN A 207 5.30 18.82 0.37
C ASN A 207 6.60 18.95 -0.43
N ARG A 208 6.90 20.16 -0.93
CA ARG A 208 8.16 20.44 -1.64
C ARG A 208 9.38 20.30 -0.73
N GLY A 209 9.26 20.72 0.53
CA GLY A 209 10.32 20.57 1.54
C GLY A 209 10.64 19.09 1.79
N TRP A 210 9.61 18.28 2.04
CA TRP A 210 9.77 16.83 2.20
C TRP A 210 10.39 16.18 0.96
N ALA A 211 9.91 16.54 -0.24
CA ALA A 211 10.40 15.97 -1.49
C ALA A 211 11.89 16.26 -1.74
N ALA A 212 12.42 17.34 -1.17
CA ALA A 212 13.84 17.68 -1.29
C ALA A 212 14.76 16.77 -0.45
N THR A 213 14.25 16.15 0.62
CA THR A 213 15.06 15.33 1.53
C THR A 213 14.73 13.83 1.43
N GLU A 214 13.47 13.47 1.20
CA GLU A 214 13.00 12.08 1.33
C GLU A 214 12.78 11.35 0.00
N ARG A 215 12.72 12.07 -1.14
CA ARG A 215 12.30 11.49 -2.44
C ARG A 215 13.38 10.65 -3.15
N GLY A 216 14.51 10.37 -2.50
CA GLY A 216 15.62 9.60 -3.08
C GLY A 216 15.16 8.23 -3.60
N TYR A 217 14.34 7.51 -2.83
CA TYR A 217 13.80 6.21 -3.21
C TYR A 217 12.94 6.31 -4.50
N SER A 218 11.97 7.22 -4.55
CA SER A 218 11.09 7.42 -5.70
C SER A 218 11.86 7.88 -6.95
N ALA A 219 12.93 8.67 -6.79
CA ALA A 219 13.77 9.10 -7.91
C ALA A 219 14.49 7.93 -8.59
N ILE A 220 15.07 7.00 -7.81
CA ILE A 220 15.74 5.83 -8.39
C ILE A 220 14.73 4.81 -8.94
N GLN A 221 13.61 4.58 -8.25
CA GLN A 221 12.57 3.65 -8.68
C GLN A 221 11.86 4.10 -9.96
N SER A 222 11.58 5.40 -10.08
CA SER A 222 10.93 5.96 -11.26
C SER A 222 11.85 6.11 -12.48
N THR A 223 13.15 5.81 -12.37
CA THR A 223 14.09 5.97 -13.50
C THR A 223 14.94 4.77 -13.82
N LYS A 224 15.35 3.97 -12.83
CA LYS A 224 16.23 2.81 -13.01
C LYS A 224 15.84 1.67 -12.05
N PRO A 225 14.55 1.25 -12.01
CA PRO A 225 14.09 0.24 -11.07
C PRO A 225 14.84 -1.09 -11.24
N GLN A 226 15.18 -1.46 -12.48
CA GLN A 226 15.96 -2.66 -12.77
C GLN A 226 17.37 -2.62 -12.15
N THR A 227 18.02 -1.44 -12.13
CA THR A 227 19.39 -1.29 -11.64
C THR A 227 19.46 -1.48 -10.13
N ILE A 228 18.62 -0.76 -9.38
CA ILE A 228 18.57 -0.91 -7.91
C ILE A 228 18.00 -2.28 -7.51
N GLY A 229 17.11 -2.83 -8.33
CA GLY A 229 16.50 -4.14 -8.14
C GLY A 229 17.49 -5.28 -7.98
N PHE A 230 18.61 -5.29 -8.70
CA PHE A 230 19.63 -6.33 -8.54
C PHE A 230 20.17 -6.40 -7.10
N GLY A 231 20.49 -5.25 -6.50
CA GLY A 231 21.02 -5.20 -5.14
C GLY A 231 19.98 -5.59 -4.09
N LEU A 232 18.75 -5.07 -4.23
CA LEU A 232 17.67 -5.35 -3.29
C LEU A 232 17.13 -6.79 -3.40
N ASN A 233 17.20 -7.40 -4.58
CA ASN A 233 16.73 -8.77 -4.80
C ASN A 233 17.78 -9.83 -4.43
N ASP A 234 19.07 -9.49 -4.40
CA ASP A 234 20.14 -10.42 -4.01
C ASP A 234 20.43 -10.41 -2.49
N SER A 235 20.26 -9.26 -1.84
CA SER A 235 20.58 -9.07 -0.42
C SER A 235 19.32 -8.87 0.43
N PRO A 236 18.94 -9.83 1.30
CA PRO A 236 17.79 -9.66 2.17
C PRO A 236 18.00 -8.54 3.22
N VAL A 237 19.25 -8.28 3.65
CA VAL A 237 19.53 -7.12 4.51
C VAL A 237 19.45 -5.81 3.73
N GLY A 238 19.85 -5.81 2.45
CA GLY A 238 19.64 -4.65 1.57
C GLY A 238 18.16 -4.34 1.40
N LEU A 239 17.34 -5.37 1.19
CA LEU A 239 15.88 -5.28 1.16
C LEU A 239 15.30 -4.74 2.48
N ALA A 240 15.72 -5.32 3.61
CA ALA A 240 15.28 -4.92 4.95
C ALA A 240 15.62 -3.47 5.27
N ALA A 241 16.83 -3.03 4.94
CA ALA A 241 17.22 -1.63 5.10
C ALA A 241 16.31 -0.70 4.28
N TYR A 242 16.14 -1.02 2.99
CA TYR A 242 15.44 -0.18 2.03
C TYR A 242 13.94 -0.03 2.34
N LEU A 243 13.26 -1.12 2.71
CA LEU A 243 11.84 -1.09 3.06
C LEU A 243 11.61 -0.70 4.52
N GLY A 244 12.46 -1.20 5.43
CA GLY A 244 12.35 -0.93 6.87
C GLY A 244 12.49 0.54 7.21
N GLU A 245 13.31 1.29 6.46
CA GLU A 245 13.39 2.74 6.64
C GLU A 245 12.06 3.43 6.33
N LYS A 246 11.30 3.00 5.34
CA LYS A 246 9.98 3.59 5.06
C LYS A 246 8.96 3.22 6.12
N TRP A 247 8.94 1.95 6.54
CA TRP A 247 8.12 1.51 7.66
C TRP A 247 8.44 2.24 8.98
N HIS A 248 9.67 2.67 9.19
CA HIS A 248 10.03 3.50 10.34
C HIS A 248 9.63 4.97 10.13
N SER A 249 10.11 5.58 9.05
CA SER A 249 10.02 7.02 8.80
C SER A 249 8.59 7.50 8.50
N TRP A 250 7.74 6.64 7.94
CA TRP A 250 6.38 7.01 7.53
C TRP A 250 5.29 6.63 8.55
N SER A 251 5.60 5.74 9.48
CA SER A 251 4.66 5.34 10.54
C SER A 251 4.70 6.34 11.70
N ASP A 252 3.60 6.44 12.43
CA ASP A 252 3.57 7.04 13.77
C ASP A 252 4.45 6.24 14.73
N GLU A 253 4.14 4.94 14.82
CA GLU A 253 4.90 3.93 15.54
C GLU A 253 5.33 2.84 14.56
N THR A 254 6.61 2.47 14.60
CA THR A 254 7.12 1.37 13.75
C THR A 254 6.39 0.07 14.09
N PRO A 255 5.85 -0.67 13.10
CA PRO A 255 5.15 -1.91 13.37
C PRO A 255 6.03 -2.96 14.06
N PRO A 256 5.42 -3.95 14.73
CA PRO A 256 6.17 -5.02 15.37
C PRO A 256 7.09 -5.78 14.39
N ASP A 257 8.26 -6.19 14.86
CA ASP A 257 9.26 -6.93 14.08
C ASP A 257 8.68 -8.16 13.37
N ASP A 258 7.74 -8.88 13.99
CA ASP A 258 7.06 -10.03 13.37
C ASP A 258 6.31 -9.66 12.09
N PHE A 259 5.58 -8.54 12.09
CA PHE A 259 4.88 -8.04 10.90
C PHE A 259 5.88 -7.54 9.85
N LEU A 260 6.92 -6.80 10.26
CA LEU A 260 7.94 -6.32 9.33
C LEU A 260 8.67 -7.49 8.65
N CYS A 261 9.10 -8.50 9.42
CA CYS A 261 9.71 -9.70 8.89
C CYS A 261 8.78 -10.49 7.97
N ALA A 262 7.46 -10.52 8.24
CA ALA A 262 6.49 -11.13 7.33
C ALA A 262 6.39 -10.38 5.99
N THR A 263 6.31 -9.06 6.02
CA THR A 263 6.34 -8.21 4.82
C THR A 263 7.64 -8.40 4.04
N LEU A 264 8.80 -8.33 4.71
CA LEU A 264 10.10 -8.54 4.08
C LEU A 264 10.26 -9.94 3.49
N THR A 265 9.78 -10.97 4.19
CA THR A 265 9.81 -12.36 3.70
C THR A 265 8.90 -12.50 2.49
N LEU A 266 7.71 -11.90 2.47
CA LEU A 266 6.83 -11.90 1.31
C LEU A 266 7.54 -11.33 0.08
N TYR A 267 8.16 -10.14 0.19
CA TYR A 267 8.91 -9.53 -0.92
C TYR A 267 10.09 -10.39 -1.38
N TRP A 268 10.81 -11.02 -0.44
CA TRP A 268 11.94 -11.89 -0.73
C TRP A 268 11.52 -13.16 -1.47
N VAL A 269 10.59 -13.93 -0.91
CA VAL A 269 10.20 -15.25 -1.44
C VAL A 269 9.47 -15.16 -2.77
N THR A 270 8.86 -14.01 -3.06
CA THR A 270 8.20 -13.72 -4.34
C THR A 270 9.08 -12.94 -5.32
N GLN A 271 10.26 -12.47 -4.88
CA GLN A 271 11.20 -11.67 -5.67
C GLN A 271 10.58 -10.41 -6.28
N THR A 272 9.62 -9.80 -5.57
CA THR A 272 8.79 -8.73 -6.12
C THR A 272 9.33 -7.33 -5.90
N ILE A 273 10.50 -7.16 -5.27
CA ILE A 273 11.02 -5.81 -5.05
C ILE A 273 11.28 -5.09 -6.37
N THR A 274 11.83 -5.76 -7.38
CA THR A 274 12.11 -5.10 -8.67
C THR A 274 10.82 -4.80 -9.44
N SER A 275 9.85 -5.72 -9.39
CA SER A 275 8.59 -5.55 -10.11
C SER A 275 7.69 -4.50 -9.47
N SER A 276 7.69 -4.36 -8.14
CA SER A 276 6.88 -3.34 -7.45
C SER A 276 7.35 -1.92 -7.76
N MET A 277 8.67 -1.70 -7.78
CA MET A 277 9.27 -0.40 -8.09
C MET A 277 8.95 0.12 -9.50
N ARG A 278 8.47 -0.76 -10.40
CA ARG A 278 8.06 -0.35 -11.75
C ARG A 278 6.76 0.45 -11.77
N ASP A 279 5.98 0.48 -10.69
CA ASP A 279 4.83 1.38 -10.58
C ASP A 279 5.27 2.84 -10.56
N TYR A 280 6.37 3.16 -9.87
CA TYR A 280 6.97 4.50 -9.94
C TYR A 280 7.44 4.85 -11.35
N TRP A 281 7.94 3.87 -12.11
CA TRP A 281 8.32 4.09 -13.50
C TRP A 281 7.09 4.32 -14.37
N ASP A 282 6.11 3.43 -14.31
CA ASP A 282 4.94 3.47 -15.18
C ASP A 282 4.09 4.72 -14.91
N ASN A 283 3.85 5.08 -13.65
CA ASN A 283 3.08 6.29 -13.32
C ASN A 283 3.84 7.60 -13.63
N ARG A 284 5.18 7.59 -13.63
CA ARG A 284 5.97 8.77 -14.04
C ARG A 284 6.01 8.96 -15.56
N TRP A 285 6.21 7.88 -16.32
CA TRP A 285 6.48 7.95 -17.75
C TRP A 285 5.23 7.75 -18.63
N PHE A 286 4.16 7.22 -18.04
CA PHE A 286 2.84 7.11 -18.65
C PHE A 286 1.78 7.70 -17.71
N PRO A 287 1.91 9.01 -17.38
CA PRO A 287 1.01 9.65 -16.43
C PRO A 287 -0.41 9.66 -16.97
N VAL A 288 -1.36 9.61 -16.04
CA VAL A 288 -2.79 9.72 -16.30
C VAL A 288 -3.34 10.81 -15.40
N ASP A 289 -4.13 11.71 -15.99
CA ASP A 289 -4.79 12.77 -15.25
C ASP A 289 -6.21 12.34 -14.87
N PRO A 290 -6.61 12.50 -13.60
CA PRO A 290 -7.98 12.25 -13.19
C PRO A 290 -8.90 13.41 -13.58
N ASP A 291 -10.10 13.08 -14.06
CA ASP A 291 -11.22 14.02 -14.06
C ASP A 291 -11.76 14.18 -12.64
N PHE A 292 -12.64 15.17 -12.43
CA PHE A 292 -13.31 15.37 -11.15
C PHE A 292 -14.08 14.11 -10.71
N VAL A 293 -13.80 13.65 -9.50
CA VAL A 293 -14.38 12.45 -8.90
C VAL A 293 -15.75 12.79 -8.33
N ASN A 294 -16.81 12.53 -9.09
CA ASN A 294 -18.19 12.77 -8.67
C ASN A 294 -18.66 11.81 -7.57
N THR A 295 -18.06 10.62 -7.48
CA THR A 295 -18.39 9.61 -6.47
C THR A 295 -18.19 10.18 -5.06
N PRO A 296 -19.14 9.99 -4.13
CA PRO A 296 -18.97 10.41 -2.74
C PRO A 296 -17.66 9.86 -2.18
N THR A 297 -16.83 10.75 -1.65
CA THR A 297 -15.48 10.40 -1.18
C THR A 297 -15.34 10.67 0.32
N ALA A 298 -14.79 9.70 1.03
CA ALA A 298 -14.32 9.81 2.41
C ALA A 298 -12.79 9.91 2.45
N PHE A 299 -12.28 10.84 3.24
CA PHE A 299 -10.87 10.91 3.61
C PHE A 299 -10.70 10.65 5.10
N GLY A 300 -9.86 9.67 5.44
CA GLY A 300 -9.29 9.50 6.77
C GLY A 300 -7.92 10.16 6.85
N VAL A 301 -7.79 11.24 7.62
CA VAL A 301 -6.55 12.01 7.79
C VAL A 301 -5.93 11.65 9.13
N PHE A 302 -4.74 11.05 9.11
CA PHE A 302 -4.05 10.57 10.30
C PHE A 302 -2.96 11.56 10.72
N ALA A 303 -2.91 11.89 12.02
CA ALA A 303 -2.10 13.01 12.53
C ALA A 303 -0.59 12.89 12.31
N ASN A 304 -0.08 11.67 12.15
CA ASN A 304 1.35 11.40 12.01
C ASN A 304 1.68 10.81 10.64
N GLU A 305 0.92 11.22 9.61
CA GLU A 305 1.29 10.96 8.23
C GLU A 305 2.53 11.78 7.86
N LYS A 306 3.68 11.10 7.76
CA LYS A 306 5.02 11.72 7.62
C LYS A 306 5.49 11.80 6.17
N VAL A 307 4.63 11.51 5.19
CA VAL A 307 4.89 11.71 3.75
C VAL A 307 4.18 12.98 3.22
N PRO A 308 4.41 13.45 1.97
CA PRO A 308 3.80 14.68 1.42
C PRO A 308 2.27 14.71 1.47
N GLU A 309 1.66 13.54 1.62
CA GLU A 309 0.23 13.32 1.74
C GLU A 309 -0.31 13.67 3.15
N GLY A 310 0.59 13.92 4.10
CA GLY A 310 0.46 14.33 5.52
C GLY A 310 -0.88 14.84 6.03
N GLU A 311 -1.00 16.16 6.01
CA GLU A 311 -2.19 16.88 6.43
C GLU A 311 -2.72 17.62 5.20
N PRO A 312 -3.44 16.93 4.32
CA PRO A 312 -3.83 17.54 3.07
C PRO A 312 -4.84 18.65 3.33
N SER A 313 -4.69 19.75 2.61
CA SER A 313 -5.68 20.81 2.64
C SER A 313 -7.00 20.28 2.05
N ARG A 314 -8.05 20.20 2.86
CA ARG A 314 -9.38 19.77 2.40
C ARG A 314 -9.85 20.58 1.20
N SER A 315 -9.72 21.90 1.25
CA SER A 315 -10.13 22.78 0.14
C SER A 315 -9.32 22.54 -1.13
N TYR A 316 -8.06 22.11 -1.01
CA TYR A 316 -7.26 21.69 -2.16
C TYR A 316 -7.87 20.44 -2.80
N LEU A 317 -8.14 19.41 -2.01
CA LEU A 317 -8.67 18.14 -2.50
C LEU A 317 -10.13 18.25 -2.98
N GLU A 318 -10.92 19.18 -2.46
CA GLU A 318 -12.28 19.48 -2.97
C GLU A 318 -12.30 19.95 -4.43
N ARG A 319 -11.14 20.33 -5.00
CA ARG A 319 -11.00 20.63 -6.44
C ARG A 319 -10.99 19.39 -7.31
N LEU A 320 -10.69 18.23 -6.74
CA LEU A 320 -10.62 16.95 -7.44
C LEU A 320 -11.70 15.96 -6.98
N TYR A 321 -12.15 16.05 -5.74
CA TYR A 321 -13.06 15.07 -5.13
C TYR A 321 -14.36 15.70 -4.65
N ASN A 322 -15.47 15.01 -4.85
CA ASN A 322 -16.72 15.22 -4.12
C ASN A 322 -16.58 14.68 -2.68
N ILE A 323 -15.96 15.47 -1.80
CA ILE A 323 -15.70 15.08 -0.41
C ILE A 323 -16.99 15.15 0.42
N ASP A 324 -17.54 13.98 0.72
CA ASP A 324 -18.73 13.82 1.57
C ASP A 324 -18.33 13.65 3.05
N ARG A 325 -17.19 12.99 3.31
CA ARG A 325 -16.69 12.74 4.67
C ARG A 325 -15.22 13.09 4.80
N TRP A 326 -14.88 13.77 5.89
CA TRP A 326 -13.52 14.12 6.26
C TRP A 326 -13.33 13.82 7.75
N THR A 327 -12.53 12.80 8.05
CA THR A 327 -12.31 12.34 9.42
C THR A 327 -10.85 12.58 9.80
N VAL A 328 -10.62 13.40 10.81
CA VAL A 328 -9.26 13.63 11.37
C VAL A 328 -9.07 12.70 12.56
N PHE A 329 -8.03 11.87 12.53
CA PHE A 329 -7.63 10.95 13.58
C PHE A 329 -6.41 11.48 14.35
N PRO A 330 -6.37 11.37 15.68
CA PRO A 330 -5.30 11.96 16.50
C PRO A 330 -3.99 11.14 16.52
N GLN A 331 -3.96 9.97 15.88
CA GLN A 331 -2.84 9.02 15.90
C GLN A 331 -2.84 8.21 14.61
N GLY A 332 -1.70 7.58 14.29
CA GLY A 332 -1.46 6.82 13.06
C GLY A 332 -0.70 7.61 12.00
N GLY A 333 0.07 6.89 11.19
CA GLY A 333 0.79 7.43 10.05
C GLY A 333 0.34 6.82 8.73
N HIS A 334 1.29 6.65 7.82
CA HIS A 334 1.05 6.24 6.45
C HIS A 334 0.39 4.89 6.29
N PHE A 335 0.76 3.94 7.14
CA PHE A 335 0.30 2.56 7.06
C PHE A 335 -0.94 2.37 7.92
N ALA A 336 -1.93 3.25 7.76
CA ALA A 336 -3.12 3.33 8.59
C ALA A 336 -3.85 1.99 8.82
N PRO A 337 -4.00 1.08 7.82
CA PRO A 337 -4.60 -0.24 8.03
C PRO A 337 -3.86 -1.11 9.07
N VAL A 338 -2.53 -0.96 9.15
CA VAL A 338 -1.64 -1.70 10.06
C VAL A 338 -1.55 -0.99 11.41
N GLU A 339 -1.31 0.32 11.40
CA GLU A 339 -1.08 1.10 12.62
C GLU A 339 -2.37 1.32 13.42
N GLN A 340 -3.48 1.54 12.72
CA GLN A 340 -4.75 1.97 13.29
C GLN A 340 -5.91 1.11 12.77
N THR A 341 -5.71 -0.21 12.74
CA THR A 341 -6.65 -1.22 12.21
C THR A 341 -8.11 -0.97 12.62
N SER A 342 -8.36 -0.69 13.90
CA SER A 342 -9.72 -0.47 14.42
C SER A 342 -10.33 0.87 13.96
N LEU A 343 -9.52 1.92 13.81
CA LEU A 343 -9.99 3.23 13.34
C LEU A 343 -10.34 3.16 11.85
N VAL A 344 -9.48 2.54 11.04
CA VAL A 344 -9.72 2.32 9.60
C VAL A 344 -10.97 1.48 9.38
N ALA A 345 -11.10 0.33 10.05
CA ALA A 345 -12.27 -0.53 9.90
C ALA A 345 -13.57 0.20 10.27
N ARG A 346 -13.58 0.95 11.38
CA ARG A 346 -14.76 1.71 11.81
C ARG A 346 -15.15 2.80 10.82
N ASP A 347 -14.17 3.50 10.25
CA ASP A 347 -14.45 4.59 9.30
C ASP A 347 -14.97 4.04 7.96
N LEU A 348 -14.38 2.95 7.46
CA LEU A 348 -14.89 2.18 6.31
C LEU A 348 -16.33 1.72 6.56
N SER A 349 -16.57 1.05 7.69
CA SER A 349 -17.89 0.56 8.10
C SER A 349 -18.92 1.67 8.13
N TYR A 350 -18.60 2.78 8.79
CA TYR A 350 -19.51 3.92 8.89
C TYR A 350 -19.83 4.50 7.50
N PHE A 351 -18.79 4.72 6.69
CA PHE A 351 -18.94 5.36 5.39
C PHE A 351 -19.75 4.54 4.40
N PHE A 352 -19.51 3.23 4.29
CA PHE A 352 -20.18 2.41 3.28
C PHE A 352 -21.58 1.94 3.70
N LYS A 353 -21.84 1.75 5.01
CA LYS A 353 -23.19 1.41 5.49
C LYS A 353 -24.23 2.47 5.17
N THR A 354 -23.85 3.73 5.08
CA THR A 354 -24.76 4.84 4.75
C THR A 354 -25.05 4.97 3.24
N ARG A 355 -24.43 4.15 2.37
CA ARG A 355 -24.55 4.23 0.90
C ARG A 355 -25.48 3.18 0.28
N VAL A 356 -25.94 2.21 1.06
CA VAL A 356 -26.74 1.07 0.57
C VAL A 356 -28.18 1.15 1.12
N SER A 357 -28.65 2.36 1.46
CA SER A 357 -30.02 2.59 1.94
C SER A 357 -31.07 2.38 0.87
#